data_AF-A0A1V4PPZ0-F1
#
_entry.id   AF-A0A1V4PPZ0-F1
#
_cell.length_a   1.000
_cell.length_b   1.000
_cell.length_c   1.000
_cell.angle_alpha   90.00
_cell.angle_beta   90.00
_cell.angle_gamma   90.00
#
_symmetry.space_group_name_H-M   'P 1'
#
loop_
_entity.id
_entity.type
_entity.pdbx_description
1 polymer ?
#
loop_
_entity_poly.entity_id
_entity_poly.type
_entity_poly.pdbx_seq_one_letter_code
_entity_poly.pdbx_strand_id
1 'polypeptide(L)'
;MIDLHAILAEALHSTLPSDALEQLAQIAYAELERRTGERIYDTFTLLALKAFEKALDIGDDELTLQILQAECPQYEQIVKEEVERIVSETVVRISALVVDGEAG
;
A
#
# COMPACT_ATOMS: atom_id res chain seq x y z
N MET A 1 11.70 -3.30 -0.72
CA MET A 1 10.72 -2.45 -0.02
C MET A 1 10.35 -1.33 -0.97
N ILE A 2 9.06 -1.08 -1.20
CA ILE A 2 8.60 -0.01 -2.10
C ILE A 2 8.73 1.32 -1.35
N ASP A 3 9.44 2.27 -1.92
CA ASP A 3 9.64 3.59 -1.32
C ASP A 3 8.56 4.56 -1.81
N LEU A 4 7.40 4.53 -1.14
CA LEU A 4 6.28 5.43 -1.45
C LEU A 4 6.64 6.91 -1.27
N HIS A 5 7.56 7.22 -0.35
CA HIS A 5 8.00 8.60 -0.16
C HIS A 5 8.77 9.10 -1.39
N ALA A 6 9.74 8.32 -1.88
CA ALA A 6 10.47 8.67 -3.10
C ALA A 6 9.54 8.83 -4.32
N ILE A 7 8.59 7.90 -4.49
CA ILE A 7 7.64 7.92 -5.61
C ILE A 7 6.73 9.17 -5.54
N LEU A 8 6.17 9.47 -4.36
CA LEU A 8 5.31 10.64 -4.18
C LEU A 8 6.11 11.94 -4.29
N ALA A 9 7.35 11.99 -3.79
CA ALA A 9 8.21 13.15 -3.92
C ALA A 9 8.52 13.44 -5.40
N GLU A 10 8.81 12.43 -6.22
CA GLU A 10 9.00 12.62 -7.65
C GLU A 10 7.80 13.32 -8.31
N ALA A 11 6.58 12.93 -7.94
CA ALA A 11 5.34 13.49 -8.50
C ALA A 11 4.89 14.82 -7.89
N LEU A 12 5.15 15.06 -6.59
CA LEU A 12 4.51 16.13 -5.82
C LEU A 12 5.47 17.08 -5.09
N HIS A 13 6.80 16.97 -5.25
CA HIS A 13 7.78 17.86 -4.59
C HIS A 13 7.61 19.35 -4.91
N SER A 14 7.04 19.69 -6.08
CA SER A 14 6.74 21.07 -6.47
C SER A 14 5.41 21.57 -5.92
N THR A 15 4.57 20.67 -5.41
CA THR A 15 3.21 20.92 -4.94
C THR A 15 3.11 20.94 -3.41
N LEU A 16 3.88 20.07 -2.74
CA LEU A 16 3.84 19.90 -1.29
C LEU A 16 5.24 20.05 -0.69
N PRO A 17 5.35 20.62 0.52
CA PRO A 17 6.60 20.62 1.27
C PRO A 17 6.98 19.21 1.74
N SER A 18 8.26 19.01 2.06
CA SER A 18 8.81 17.68 2.38
C SER A 18 8.15 16.99 3.58
N ASP A 19 7.76 17.75 4.61
CA ASP A 19 7.09 17.25 5.80
C ASP A 19 5.64 16.79 5.51
N ALA A 20 4.95 17.49 4.61
CA ALA A 20 3.64 17.07 4.13
C ALA A 20 3.74 15.81 3.24
N LEU A 21 4.80 15.70 2.43
CA LEU A 21 5.07 14.49 1.64
C LEU A 21 5.37 13.28 2.53
N GLU A 22 6.11 13.46 3.61
CA GLU A 22 6.37 12.39 4.58
C GLU A 22 5.07 11.89 5.22
N GLN A 23 4.21 12.79 5.69
CA GLN A 23 2.91 12.44 6.25
C GLN A 23 2.02 11.75 5.21
N LEU A 24 2.00 12.26 3.98
CA LEU A 24 1.23 11.67 2.89
C LEU A 24 1.73 10.26 2.54
N ALA A 25 3.05 10.05 2.53
CA ALA A 25 3.63 8.74 2.30
C ALA A 25 3.27 7.74 3.39
N GLN A 26 3.24 8.15 4.66
CA GLN A 26 2.78 7.31 5.77
C GLN A 26 1.31 6.91 5.63
N ILE A 27 0.44 7.86 5.25
CA ILE A 27 -0.98 7.60 5.00
C ILE A 27 -1.15 6.63 3.81
N ALA A 28 -0.42 6.88 2.72
CA ALA A 28 -0.44 6.04 1.53
C ALA A 28 0.05 4.61 1.83
N TYR A 29 1.05 4.48 2.72
CA TYR A 29 1.56 3.18 3.15
C TYR A 29 0.53 2.41 3.99
N ALA A 30 -0.10 3.07 4.97
CA ALA A 30 -1.16 2.44 5.77
C ALA A 30 -2.35 1.98 4.90
N GLU A 31 -2.72 2.79 3.89
CA GLU A 31 -3.77 2.43 2.94
C GLU A 31 -3.33 1.27 2.01
N LEU A 32 -2.05 1.22 1.62
CA LEU A 32 -1.49 0.11 0.85
C LEU A 32 -1.57 -1.20 1.63
N GLU A 33 -1.15 -1.20 2.89
CA GLU A 33 -1.22 -2.38 3.75
C GLU A 33 -2.67 -2.87 3.91
N ARG A 34 -3.61 -1.94 4.12
CA ARG A 34 -5.03 -2.27 4.23
C ARG A 34 -5.57 -2.90 2.94
N ARG A 35 -5.38 -2.25 1.78
CA ARG A 35 -5.93 -2.72 0.50
C ARG A 35 -5.29 -4.02 0.02
N THR A 36 -3.98 -4.16 0.19
CA THR A 36 -3.29 -5.41 -0.16
C THR A 36 -3.69 -6.54 0.77
N GLY A 37 -3.78 -6.29 2.08
CA GLY A 37 -4.30 -7.23 3.07
C GLY A 37 -5.70 -7.72 2.73
N GLU A 38 -6.64 -6.81 2.43
CA GLU A 38 -8.01 -7.17 2.01
C GLU A 38 -8.02 -8.07 0.78
N ARG A 39 -7.31 -7.69 -0.29
CA ARG A 39 -7.25 -8.47 -1.53
C ARG A 39 -6.59 -9.83 -1.35
N ILE A 40 -5.57 -9.92 -0.49
CA ILE A 40 -4.87 -11.17 -0.19
C ILE A 40 -5.79 -12.07 0.65
N TYR A 41 -6.43 -11.54 1.69
CA TYR A 41 -7.33 -12.33 2.53
C TYR A 41 -8.55 -12.86 1.79
N ASP A 42 -9.04 -12.15 0.78
CA ASP A 42 -10.12 -12.63 -0.09
C ASP A 42 -9.74 -13.88 -0.90
N THR A 43 -8.44 -14.18 -1.08
CA THR A 43 -8.01 -15.42 -1.75
C THR A 43 -7.86 -16.60 -0.80
N PHE A 44 -7.84 -16.37 0.51
CA PHE A 44 -7.53 -17.40 1.49
C PHE A 44 -8.77 -18.21 1.86
N THR A 45 -8.59 -19.52 2.03
CA THR A 45 -9.57 -20.31 2.77
C THR A 45 -9.55 -19.95 4.25
N LEU A 46 -10.66 -20.16 4.97
CA LEU A 46 -10.72 -19.98 6.43
C LEU A 46 -9.64 -20.77 7.20
N LEU A 47 -9.24 -21.93 6.67
CA LEU A 47 -8.17 -22.74 7.28
C LEU A 47 -6.81 -22.10 7.06
N ALA A 48 -6.54 -21.64 5.85
CA ALA A 48 -5.31 -20.96 5.50
C ALA A 48 -5.15 -19.64 6.25
N LEU A 49 -6.22 -18.87 6.40
CA LEU A 49 -6.22 -17.62 7.16
C LEU A 49 -5.78 -17.84 8.61
N LYS A 50 -6.33 -18.86 9.28
CA LYS A 50 -5.92 -19.22 10.64
C LYS A 50 -4.45 -19.67 10.73
N ALA A 51 -3.97 -20.38 9.71
CA ALA A 51 -2.57 -20.80 9.67
C ALA A 51 -1.64 -19.59 9.48
N PHE A 52 -2.04 -18.64 8.65
CA PHE A 52 -1.34 -17.39 8.38
C PHE A 52 -1.29 -16.48 9.61
N GLU A 53 -2.43 -16.24 10.27
CA GLU A 53 -2.52 -15.49 11.53
C GLU A 53 -1.61 -16.11 12.60
N LYS A 54 -1.63 -17.44 12.74
CA LYS A 54 -0.76 -18.13 13.69
C LYS A 54 0.73 -17.98 13.36
N ALA A 55 1.10 -17.98 12.07
CA ALA A 55 2.49 -17.77 11.65
C ALA A 55 2.97 -16.36 11.98
N LEU A 56 2.10 -15.35 11.78
CA LEU A 56 2.35 -13.97 12.18
C LEU A 56 2.50 -13.83 13.71
N ASP A 57 1.61 -14.45 14.48
CA ASP A 57 1.62 -14.36 15.96
C ASP A 57 2.91 -14.88 16.58
N ILE A 58 3.56 -15.88 15.97
CA ILE A 58 4.82 -16.45 16.43
C ILE A 58 6.06 -15.84 15.77
N GLY A 59 5.88 -14.91 14.82
CA GLY A 59 6.95 -14.25 14.08
C GLY A 59 7.72 -15.19 13.14
N ASP A 60 7.05 -16.20 12.57
CA ASP A 60 7.65 -17.12 11.60
C ASP A 60 7.48 -16.57 10.18
N ASP A 61 8.41 -15.69 9.79
CA ASP A 61 8.40 -15.02 8.49
C ASP A 61 8.50 -16.01 7.32
N GLU A 62 9.24 -17.11 7.49
CA GLU A 62 9.40 -18.13 6.46
C GLU A 62 8.07 -18.86 6.23
N LEU A 63 7.41 -19.31 7.30
CA LEU A 63 6.10 -19.95 7.22
C LEU A 63 5.04 -18.98 6.67
N THR A 64 5.07 -17.72 7.11
CA THR A 64 4.16 -16.67 6.63
C THR A 64 4.28 -16.52 5.12
N LEU A 65 5.50 -16.43 4.60
CA LEU A 65 5.77 -16.32 3.17
C LEU A 65 5.33 -17.58 2.40
N GLN A 66 5.58 -18.78 2.95
CA GLN A 66 5.16 -20.03 2.32
C GLN A 66 3.64 -20.12 2.17
N ILE A 67 2.89 -19.76 3.21
CA ILE A 67 1.42 -19.75 3.17
C ILE A 67 0.93 -18.70 2.15
N LEU A 68 1.51 -17.50 2.17
CA LEU A 68 1.17 -16.44 1.23
C LEU A 68 1.38 -16.86 -0.23
N GLN A 69 2.52 -17.49 -0.55
CA GLN A 69 2.83 -17.97 -1.89
C GLN A 69 1.92 -19.11 -2.36
N ALA A 70 1.49 -19.97 -1.43
CA ALA A 70 0.59 -21.08 -1.75
C ALA A 70 -0.84 -20.61 -2.04
N GLU A 71 -1.37 -19.69 -1.22
CA GLU A 71 -2.78 -19.27 -1.28
C GLU A 71 -3.00 -18.04 -2.18
N CYS A 72 -1.95 -17.23 -2.37
CA CYS A 72 -1.97 -16.05 -3.22
C CYS A 72 -0.68 -15.95 -4.04
N PRO A 73 -0.47 -16.81 -5.05
CA PRO A 73 0.76 -16.80 -5.86
C PRO A 73 0.98 -15.49 -6.63
N GLN A 74 -0.08 -14.69 -6.81
CA GLN A 74 0.00 -13.36 -7.42
C GLN A 74 0.15 -12.20 -6.42
N TYR A 75 0.50 -12.43 -5.15
CA TYR A 75 0.55 -11.36 -4.13
C TYR A 75 1.45 -10.19 -4.55
N GLU A 76 2.58 -10.44 -5.21
CA GLU A 76 3.48 -9.38 -5.68
C GLU A 76 2.83 -8.47 -6.73
N GLN A 77 2.03 -9.06 -7.62
CA GLN A 77 1.26 -8.32 -8.62
C GLN A 77 0.16 -7.50 -7.96
N ILE A 78 -0.52 -8.03 -6.93
CA ILE A 78 -1.50 -7.30 -6.14
C ILE A 78 -0.86 -6.08 -5.48
N VAL A 79 0.29 -6.25 -4.83
CA VAL A 79 1.02 -5.16 -4.18
C VAL A 79 1.40 -4.09 -5.19
N LYS A 80 1.93 -4.48 -6.35
CA LYS A 80 2.28 -3.55 -7.42
C LYS A 80 1.07 -2.75 -7.92
N GLU A 81 -0.05 -3.42 -8.20
CA GLU A 81 -1.28 -2.78 -8.66
C GLU A 81 -1.84 -1.79 -7.64
N GLU A 82 -1.84 -2.14 -6.35
CA GLU A 82 -2.32 -1.23 -5.30
C GLU A 82 -1.37 -0.04 -5.10
N VAL A 83 -0.05 -0.21 -5.27
CA VAL A 83 0.89 0.92 -5.28
C VAL A 83 0.59 1.88 -6.42
N GLU A 84 0.48 1.37 -7.65
CA GLU A 84 0.17 2.20 -8.82
C GLU A 84 -1.16 2.95 -8.63
N ARG A 85 -2.18 2.26 -8.12
CA ARG A 85 -3.49 2.84 -7.83
C ARG A 85 -3.42 3.93 -6.76
N ILE A 86 -2.80 3.66 -5.61
CA ILE A 86 -2.71 4.62 -4.50
C ILE A 86 -1.91 5.85 -4.91
N VAL A 87 -0.80 5.69 -5.61
CA VAL A 87 -0.01 6.82 -6.10
C VAL A 87 -0.83 7.66 -7.07
N SER A 88 -1.51 7.03 -8.03
CA SER A 88 -2.36 7.73 -9.00
C SER A 88 -3.51 8.49 -8.31
N GLU A 89 -4.25 7.84 -7.41
CA GLU A 89 -5.34 8.45 -6.65
C GLU A 89 -4.84 9.65 -5.82
N THR A 90 -3.69 9.48 -5.16
CA THR A 90 -3.07 10.51 -4.33
C THR A 90 -2.67 11.72 -5.16
N VAL A 91 -1.93 11.52 -6.26
CA VAL A 91 -1.48 12.61 -7.13
C VAL A 91 -2.68 13.37 -7.71
N VAL A 92 -3.67 12.67 -8.26
CA VAL A 92 -4.88 13.31 -8.82
C VAL A 92 -5.59 14.16 -7.77
N ARG A 93 -5.77 13.63 -6.55
CA ARG A 93 -6.49 14.33 -5.48
C ARG A 93 -5.73 15.56 -5.00
N ILE A 94 -4.42 15.47 -4.81
CA ILE A 94 -3.60 16.60 -4.38
C ILE A 94 -3.54 17.68 -5.48
N SER A 95 -3.33 17.30 -6.74
CA SER A 95 -3.30 18.25 -7.84
C SER A 95 -4.62 19.00 -8.01
N ALA A 96 -5.77 18.31 -7.84
CA ALA A 96 -7.08 18.97 -7.88
C ALA A 96 -7.28 19.98 -6.74
N LEU A 97 -6.86 19.64 -5.52
CA LEU A 97 -6.98 20.53 -4.36
C LEU A 97 -6.15 21.81 -4.49
N VAL A 98 -4.98 21.74 -5.13
CA VAL A 98 -4.15 22.93 -5.37
C VAL A 98 -4.77 23.84 -6.44
N VAL A 99 -5.29 23.27 -7.53
CA VAL A 99 -5.97 24.05 -8.58
C VAL A 99 -7.20 24.77 -8.05
N ASP A 100 -8.01 24.11 -7.21
CA ASP A 100 -9.20 24.72 -6.61
C ASP A 100 -8.84 25.78 -5.55
N GLY A 101 -7.68 25.67 -4.91
CA GLY A 101 -7.18 26.63 -3.91
C GLY A 101 -6.64 27.94 -4.47
N GLU A 102 -6.23 27.97 -5.75
CA GLU A 102 -5.77 29.20 -6.42
C GLU A 102 -6.91 30.03 -7.03
N ALA A 103 -8.14 29.49 -7.07
CA ALA A 103 -9.32 30.17 -7.59
C ALA A 103 -10.13 30.97 -6.53
N GLY A 104 -9.61 31.08 -5.30
CA GLY A 104 -10.28 31.71 -4.14
C GLY A 104 -9.73 33.07 -3.73
#